data_AF-A0A976FMM9-F1
#
_entry.id   AF-A0A976FMM9-F1
#
_cell.length_a   1.000
_cell.length_b   1.000
_cell.length_c   1.000
_cell.angle_alpha   90.00
_cell.angle_beta   90.00
_cell.angle_gamma   90.00
#
_symmetry.space_group_name_H-M   'P 1'
#
loop_
_entity.id
_entity.type
_entity.pdbx_description
1 polymer ?
#
loop_
_entity_poly.entity_id
_entity_poly.type
_entity_poly.pdbx_seq_one_letter_code
_entity_poly.pdbx_strand_id
1 'polypeptide(L)'
;MVRVYVAALTAFLAFSASATVQLTLASDPPVNGTGRDAPASRSLQGFATINEKTEERDVMEIIKASARAIKSHLSRPNVDIQASSVRGLEIPLDEILNLNRKELHQLIKRLKKSNKYPVSLYEQLVLKHGALNVENAMRIAKSGKNDADVMKYLLEEEKAYRKNWAKAGTIYARELKIQEDGVKVFETNKISVLQAYLARISPGQSKVSQDQKLIEVLSAEYGGEKFLALHVVQASSLGLETFSLKLALVSKWEKYDVPLDYVWSYFCRDVNAPTTEEVEMFSQFYGYAFVLSSKGKLSFETTESIESSLLKIYKDSASDVAFDMLIQIRLARRFQIPKSFTKLFAKPSDFPLDKFLFVWRKTYLKNSRQDFFREDFIEDLRKIFPDDRSIARAIVKGGQDNRDNDEFATVFMELEKELYAKWDILPGKFKMGDQLDDLIKRHYYSWPAWK
;
A
#
# COMPACT_ATOMS: atom_id res chain seq x y z
N MET A 1 -11.63 29.98 1.11
CA MET A 1 -12.24 29.97 -0.24
C MET A 1 -11.24 29.70 -1.35
N VAL A 2 -10.04 30.30 -1.34
CA VAL A 2 -9.03 30.16 -2.42
C VAL A 2 -8.64 28.69 -2.74
N ARG A 3 -8.57 27.80 -1.74
CA ARG A 3 -8.21 26.38 -1.95
C ARG A 3 -9.28 25.54 -2.68
N VAL A 4 -10.55 25.95 -2.63
CA VAL A 4 -11.65 25.23 -3.31
C VAL A 4 -11.67 25.56 -4.80
N TYR A 5 -11.35 26.81 -5.15
CA TYR A 5 -11.23 27.24 -6.55
C TYR A 5 -10.03 26.60 -7.25
N VAL A 6 -8.89 26.44 -6.57
CA VAL A 6 -7.72 25.76 -7.14
C VAL A 6 -8.03 24.29 -7.45
N ALA A 7 -8.68 23.56 -6.53
CA ALA A 7 -9.05 22.16 -6.76
C ALA A 7 -10.08 21.97 -7.89
N ALA A 8 -11.06 22.88 -8.00
CA ALA A 8 -12.04 22.86 -9.09
C ALA A 8 -11.40 23.18 -10.45
N LEU A 9 -10.46 24.13 -10.48
CA LEU A 9 -9.74 24.50 -11.71
C LEU A 9 -8.79 23.38 -12.17
N THR A 10 -8.09 22.71 -11.24
CA THR A 10 -7.23 21.56 -11.55
C THR A 10 -8.04 20.38 -12.09
N ALA A 11 -9.24 20.13 -11.54
CA ALA A 11 -10.16 19.11 -12.06
C ALA A 11 -10.69 19.46 -13.46
N PHE A 12 -11.03 20.73 -13.70
CA PHE A 12 -11.50 21.19 -15.02
C PHE A 12 -10.42 21.07 -16.10
N LEU A 13 -9.17 21.40 -15.76
CA LEU A 13 -8.02 21.26 -16.67
C LEU A 13 -7.65 19.79 -16.93
N ALA A 14 -7.78 18.91 -15.93
CA ALA A 14 -7.55 17.47 -16.11
C ALA A 14 -8.62 16.81 -17.02
N PHE A 15 -9.88 17.25 -16.93
CA PHE A 15 -10.95 16.76 -17.82
C PHE A 15 -10.81 17.24 -19.27
N SER A 16 -10.28 18.45 -19.48
CA SER A 16 -10.06 19.01 -20.82
C SER A 16 -8.95 18.27 -21.60
N ALA A 17 -8.03 17.60 -20.91
CA ALA A 17 -6.94 16.84 -21.51
C ALA A 17 -7.31 15.39 -21.88
N SER A 18 -8.48 14.89 -21.43
CA SER A 18 -8.83 13.46 -21.52
C SER A 18 -9.70 13.10 -22.73
N ALA A 19 -10.00 14.05 -23.62
CA ALA A 19 -10.69 13.79 -24.90
C ALA A 19 -9.72 13.19 -25.92
N THR A 20 -9.28 11.95 -25.69
CA THR A 20 -8.50 11.17 -26.66
C THR A 20 -9.48 10.46 -27.60
N VAL A 21 -9.65 11.01 -28.79
CA VAL A 21 -10.42 10.45 -29.91
C VAL A 21 -9.87 9.06 -30.26
N GLN A 22 -10.69 8.01 -30.13
CA GLN A 22 -10.37 6.69 -30.68
C GLN A 22 -10.43 6.73 -32.21
N LEU A 23 -9.27 6.67 -32.87
CA LEU A 23 -9.17 6.44 -34.31
C LEU A 23 -9.18 4.93 -34.59
N THR A 24 -10.34 4.40 -34.98
CA THR A 24 -10.47 3.04 -35.53
C THR A 24 -10.17 3.07 -37.03
N LEU A 25 -9.23 2.23 -37.49
CA LEU A 25 -8.97 1.98 -38.91
C LEU A 25 -10.24 1.40 -39.57
N ALA A 26 -10.75 2.08 -40.59
CA ALA A 26 -11.78 1.53 -41.48
C ALA A 26 -11.13 0.56 -42.48
N SER A 27 -11.67 -0.65 -42.57
CA SER A 27 -11.31 -1.67 -43.55
C SER A 27 -11.57 -1.20 -44.98
N ASP A 28 -10.60 -1.38 -45.88
CA ASP A 28 -10.74 -1.08 -47.31
C ASP A 28 -11.73 -2.05 -48.01
N PRO A 29 -12.61 -1.56 -48.91
CA PRO A 29 -13.33 -2.41 -49.85
C PRO A 29 -12.48 -2.65 -51.12
N PRO A 30 -12.68 -3.76 -51.85
CA PRO A 30 -11.94 -4.03 -53.08
C PRO A 30 -12.55 -3.25 -54.25
N VAL A 31 -11.74 -2.86 -55.25
CA VAL A 31 -12.02 -3.02 -56.70
C VAL A 31 -10.93 -2.34 -57.57
N ASN A 32 -10.67 -3.02 -58.69
CA ASN A 32 -9.75 -2.78 -59.80
C ASN A 32 -9.81 -1.39 -60.48
N GLY A 33 -8.69 -1.02 -61.12
CA GLY A 33 -8.71 -0.37 -62.45
C GLY A 33 -7.98 0.96 -62.59
N THR A 34 -6.79 0.91 -63.19
CA THR A 34 -6.22 1.83 -64.19
C THR A 34 -6.14 3.35 -63.92
N GLY A 35 -4.92 3.90 -64.02
CA GLY A 35 -4.71 5.25 -64.58
C GLY A 35 -3.93 6.23 -63.70
N ARG A 36 -2.99 6.92 -64.33
CA ARG A 36 -1.97 7.84 -63.80
C ARG A 36 -2.47 9.19 -63.26
N ASP A 37 -1.62 9.78 -62.41
CA ASP A 37 -1.35 11.21 -62.14
C ASP A 37 -2.28 12.03 -61.20
N ALA A 38 -1.85 12.18 -59.93
CA ALA A 38 -1.72 13.43 -59.14
C ALA A 38 -1.81 13.17 -57.61
N PRO A 39 -1.03 13.87 -56.74
CA PRO A 39 -1.18 13.74 -55.29
C PRO A 39 -2.33 14.63 -54.79
N ALA A 40 -3.45 14.01 -54.39
CA ALA A 40 -4.55 14.71 -53.74
C ALA A 40 -4.25 14.93 -52.25
N SER A 41 -4.28 16.19 -51.81
CA SER A 41 -4.23 16.60 -50.41
C SER A 41 -5.44 16.06 -49.64
N ARG A 42 -5.24 15.11 -48.73
CA ARG A 42 -6.29 14.64 -47.82
C ARG A 42 -6.37 15.54 -46.59
N SER A 43 -7.37 16.43 -46.56
CA SER A 43 -7.83 17.07 -45.32
C SER A 43 -8.68 16.05 -44.54
N LEU A 44 -8.29 15.76 -43.29
CA LEU A 44 -9.10 15.02 -42.33
C LEU A 44 -10.33 15.86 -41.97
N GLN A 45 -11.47 15.54 -42.57
CA GLN A 45 -12.77 16.10 -42.20
C GLN A 45 -13.41 15.11 -41.21
N GLY A 46 -13.21 15.36 -39.91
CA GLY A 46 -13.85 14.61 -38.85
C GLY A 46 -15.32 15.02 -38.73
N PHE A 47 -16.24 14.16 -39.18
CA PHE A 47 -17.64 14.25 -38.78
C PHE A 47 -17.80 13.65 -37.39
N ALA A 48 -17.79 14.51 -36.36
CA ALA A 48 -18.32 14.18 -35.05
C ALA A 48 -19.66 14.90 -34.89
N THR A 49 -20.76 14.17 -35.08
CA THR A 49 -22.05 14.56 -34.50
C THR A 49 -21.95 14.41 -32.99
N ILE A 50 -21.55 15.48 -32.30
CA ILE A 50 -21.50 15.55 -30.85
C ILE A 50 -22.94 15.68 -30.35
N ASN A 51 -23.45 14.61 -29.74
CA ASN A 51 -24.74 14.62 -29.06
C ASN A 51 -24.51 15.20 -27.65
N GLU A 52 -24.31 16.51 -27.59
CA GLU A 52 -23.88 17.33 -26.44
C GLU A 52 -24.70 17.06 -25.16
N LYS A 53 -25.98 16.67 -25.32
CA LYS A 53 -26.90 16.42 -24.19
C LYS A 53 -26.68 15.09 -23.46
N THR A 54 -26.02 14.11 -24.07
CA THR A 54 -25.79 12.80 -23.44
C THR A 54 -24.51 12.81 -22.62
N GLU A 55 -23.45 13.44 -23.16
CA GLU A 55 -22.16 13.56 -22.47
C GLU A 55 -22.22 14.52 -21.26
N GLU A 56 -22.98 15.63 -21.33
CA GLU A 56 -23.21 16.46 -20.14
C GLU A 56 -23.91 15.68 -19.02
N ARG A 57 -24.81 14.76 -19.37
CA ARG A 57 -25.53 13.95 -18.38
C ARG A 57 -24.60 12.92 -17.72
N ASP A 58 -23.72 12.30 -18.50
CA ASP A 58 -22.75 11.32 -18.02
C ASP A 58 -21.61 11.98 -17.22
N VAL A 59 -21.10 13.12 -17.67
CA VAL A 59 -20.15 13.93 -16.90
C VAL A 59 -20.80 14.45 -15.62
N MET A 60 -22.09 14.82 -15.66
CA MET A 60 -22.80 15.26 -14.47
C MET A 60 -23.17 14.10 -13.53
N GLU A 61 -23.39 12.89 -14.04
CA GLU A 61 -23.51 11.64 -13.27
C GLU A 61 -22.18 11.31 -12.58
N ILE A 62 -21.06 11.41 -13.30
CA ILE A 62 -19.71 11.19 -12.78
C ILE A 62 -19.36 12.25 -11.73
N ILE A 63 -19.57 13.54 -11.99
CA ILE A 63 -19.33 14.58 -10.97
C ILE A 63 -20.27 14.39 -9.77
N LYS A 64 -21.53 13.97 -9.96
CA LYS A 64 -22.42 13.61 -8.84
C LYS A 64 -21.95 12.35 -8.11
N ALA A 65 -21.35 11.38 -8.80
CA ALA A 65 -20.80 10.17 -8.21
C ALA A 65 -19.50 10.48 -7.44
N SER A 66 -18.61 11.30 -7.98
CA SER A 66 -17.42 11.81 -7.32
C SER A 66 -17.77 12.74 -6.16
N ALA A 67 -18.77 13.61 -6.30
CA ALA A 67 -19.28 14.42 -5.19
C ALA A 67 -19.97 13.55 -4.13
N ARG A 68 -20.65 12.45 -4.51
CA ARG A 68 -21.19 11.46 -3.56
C ARG A 68 -20.08 10.68 -2.86
N ALA A 69 -19.01 10.31 -3.55
CA ALA A 69 -17.83 9.64 -2.99
C ALA A 69 -17.05 10.57 -2.05
N ILE A 70 -16.83 11.82 -2.46
CA ILE A 70 -16.23 12.86 -1.59
C ILE A 70 -17.16 13.17 -0.42
N LYS A 71 -18.47 13.23 -0.62
CA LYS A 71 -19.44 13.42 0.47
C LYS A 71 -19.57 12.19 1.36
N SER A 72 -19.32 10.97 0.90
CA SER A 72 -19.28 9.75 1.73
C SER A 72 -17.95 9.59 2.45
N HIS A 73 -16.85 10.12 1.91
CA HIS A 73 -15.53 10.19 2.56
C HIS A 73 -15.39 11.38 3.52
N LEU A 74 -16.09 12.50 3.24
CA LEU A 74 -16.30 13.63 4.16
C LEU A 74 -17.51 13.43 5.07
N SER A 75 -18.33 12.41 4.82
CA SER A 75 -19.23 11.86 5.82
C SER A 75 -18.34 11.17 6.83
N ARG A 76 -17.72 12.00 7.67
CA ARG A 76 -17.38 11.69 9.04
C ARG A 76 -18.37 10.63 9.50
N PRO A 77 -17.94 9.39 9.80
CA PRO A 77 -18.83 8.52 10.52
C PRO A 77 -19.14 9.28 11.82
N ASN A 78 -20.40 9.67 11.98
CA ASN A 78 -20.99 9.96 13.27
C ASN A 78 -20.77 11.35 13.92
N VAL A 79 -20.15 12.37 13.31
CA VAL A 79 -19.92 13.64 14.06
C VAL A 79 -21.22 14.38 14.41
N ASP A 80 -22.23 14.40 13.54
CA ASP A 80 -23.52 15.05 13.84
C ASP A 80 -24.34 14.27 14.90
N ILE A 81 -24.23 12.94 14.92
CA ILE A 81 -24.89 12.07 15.92
C ILE A 81 -24.17 12.15 17.27
N GLN A 82 -22.83 12.30 17.26
CA GLN A 82 -22.02 12.45 18.48
C GLN A 82 -22.20 13.85 19.11
N ALA A 83 -22.26 14.90 18.30
CA ALA A 83 -22.45 16.27 18.78
C ALA A 83 -23.83 16.49 19.43
N SER A 84 -24.90 15.86 18.92
CA SER A 84 -26.23 15.90 19.55
C SER A 84 -26.27 15.06 20.84
N SER A 85 -25.55 13.94 20.87
CA SER A 85 -25.50 13.04 22.04
C SER A 85 -24.79 13.69 23.24
N VAL A 86 -23.70 14.43 23.01
CA VAL A 86 -22.92 15.08 24.08
C VAL A 86 -23.66 16.28 24.70
N ARG A 87 -24.48 17.00 23.92
CA ARG A 87 -25.28 18.14 24.43
C ARG A 87 -26.32 17.74 25.48
N GLY A 88 -26.79 16.50 25.49
CA GLY A 88 -27.78 16.01 26.46
C GLY A 88 -27.24 15.83 27.89
N LEU A 89 -25.92 15.84 28.06
CA LEU A 89 -25.23 15.76 29.34
C LEU A 89 -24.75 17.16 29.73
N GLU A 90 -25.60 17.97 30.36
CA GLU A 90 -25.16 19.24 30.96
C GLU A 90 -24.65 19.06 32.40
N ILE A 91 -24.95 17.91 33.01
CA ILE A 91 -24.60 17.57 34.39
C ILE A 91 -23.09 17.21 34.49
N PRO A 92 -22.36 17.68 35.53
CA PRO A 92 -21.00 17.25 35.87
C PRO A 92 -20.88 15.74 36.14
N LEU A 93 -19.70 15.16 35.85
CA LEU A 93 -19.46 13.71 35.98
C LEU A 93 -19.59 13.21 37.42
N ASP A 94 -19.10 13.98 38.38
CA ASP A 94 -19.19 13.72 39.81
C ASP A 94 -20.64 13.75 40.33
N GLU A 95 -21.45 14.67 39.82
CA GLU A 95 -22.88 14.71 40.14
C GLU A 95 -23.63 13.51 39.54
N ILE A 96 -23.29 13.09 38.31
CA ILE A 96 -23.87 11.91 37.67
C ILE A 96 -23.57 10.63 38.46
N LEU A 97 -22.36 10.51 39.01
CA LEU A 97 -21.94 9.34 39.80
C LEU A 97 -22.61 9.28 41.18
N ASN A 98 -23.20 10.37 41.66
CA ASN A 98 -23.90 10.45 42.94
C ASN A 98 -25.44 10.51 42.79
N LEU A 99 -25.98 10.34 41.58
CA LEU A 99 -27.42 10.32 41.36
C LEU A 99 -28.07 9.14 42.09
N ASN A 100 -29.29 9.32 42.57
CA ASN A 100 -30.08 8.18 43.03
C ASN A 100 -30.72 7.44 41.84
N ARG A 101 -31.28 6.25 42.10
CA ARG A 101 -31.91 5.41 41.07
C ARG A 101 -33.00 6.12 40.25
N LYS A 102 -33.79 7.01 40.88
CA LYS A 102 -34.89 7.73 40.22
C LYS A 102 -34.35 8.78 39.27
N GLU A 103 -33.36 9.54 39.69
CA GLU A 103 -32.69 10.56 38.88
C GLU A 103 -31.93 9.93 37.70
N LEU A 104 -31.22 8.83 37.93
CA LEU A 104 -30.56 8.06 36.87
C LEU A 104 -31.57 7.62 35.79
N HIS A 105 -32.72 7.10 36.20
CA HIS A 105 -33.75 6.66 35.25
C HIS A 105 -34.31 7.81 34.41
N GLN A 106 -34.49 8.99 35.02
CA GLN A 106 -34.90 10.20 34.32
C GLN A 106 -33.84 10.70 33.34
N LEU A 107 -32.56 10.64 33.70
CA LEU A 107 -31.45 10.98 32.81
C LEU A 107 -31.43 10.05 31.60
N ILE A 108 -31.45 8.73 31.81
CA ILE A 108 -31.47 7.74 30.72
C ILE A 108 -32.66 7.97 29.79
N LYS A 109 -33.84 8.26 30.34
CA LYS A 109 -35.05 8.55 29.54
C LYS A 109 -34.89 9.81 28.68
N ARG A 110 -34.27 10.86 29.21
CA ARG A 110 -33.96 12.09 28.45
C ARG A 110 -32.97 11.82 27.30
N LEU A 111 -31.93 11.04 27.56
CA LEU A 111 -30.94 10.67 26.56
C LEU A 111 -31.54 9.79 25.44
N LYS A 112 -32.43 8.86 25.78
CA LYS A 112 -33.15 8.04 24.79
C LYS A 112 -34.11 8.86 23.92
N LYS A 113 -34.74 9.89 24.48
CA LYS A 113 -35.70 10.75 23.73
C LYS A 113 -34.99 11.72 22.78
N SER A 114 -33.77 12.15 23.11
CA SER A 114 -32.99 13.10 22.31
C SER A 114 -32.22 12.44 21.17
N ASN A 115 -31.95 11.13 21.25
CA ASN A 115 -31.16 10.41 20.26
C ASN A 115 -31.98 9.43 19.42
N LYS A 116 -31.91 9.60 18.09
CA LYS A 116 -32.50 8.68 17.10
C LYS A 116 -31.96 7.24 17.21
N TYR A 117 -30.73 7.10 17.73
CA TYR A 117 -30.10 5.81 18.04
C TYR A 117 -29.67 5.82 19.50
N PRO A 118 -30.21 4.94 20.36
CA PRO A 118 -29.92 4.97 21.79
C PRO A 118 -28.45 4.60 22.03
N VAL A 119 -27.63 5.60 22.38
CA VAL A 119 -26.27 5.44 22.86
C VAL A 119 -26.30 5.22 24.38
N SER A 120 -25.51 4.29 24.92
CA SER A 120 -25.44 4.03 26.36
C SER A 120 -25.01 5.28 27.14
N LEU A 121 -25.42 5.40 28.41
CA LEU A 121 -25.01 6.53 29.25
C LEU A 121 -23.48 6.55 29.39
N TYR A 122 -22.86 5.38 29.63
CA TYR A 122 -21.42 5.23 29.73
C TYR A 122 -20.68 5.74 28.48
N GLU A 123 -21.10 5.33 27.28
CA GLU A 123 -20.45 5.79 26.04
C GLU A 123 -20.56 7.32 25.89
N GLN A 124 -21.70 7.91 26.27
CA GLN A 124 -21.86 9.36 26.21
C GLN A 124 -20.98 10.08 27.24
N LEU A 125 -20.80 9.51 28.43
CA LEU A 125 -19.84 10.02 29.41
C LEU A 125 -18.41 9.97 28.87
N VAL A 126 -18.03 8.87 28.22
CA VAL A 126 -16.72 8.74 27.56
C VAL A 126 -16.56 9.80 26.49
N LEU A 127 -17.54 9.99 25.61
CA LEU A 127 -17.50 10.99 24.55
C LEU A 127 -17.39 12.44 25.09
N LYS A 128 -18.02 12.74 26.23
CA LYS A 128 -18.01 14.08 26.83
C LYS A 128 -16.76 14.35 27.67
N HIS A 129 -16.36 13.39 28.50
CA HIS A 129 -15.35 13.59 29.55
C HIS A 129 -14.03 12.88 29.26
N GLY A 130 -13.97 11.98 28.28
CA GLY A 130 -12.83 11.14 27.96
C GLY A 130 -12.82 9.83 28.76
N ALA A 131 -12.43 8.73 28.11
CA ALA A 131 -12.46 7.40 28.71
C ALA A 131 -11.66 7.31 30.01
N LEU A 132 -10.45 7.91 30.02
CA LEU A 132 -9.57 7.89 31.20
C LEU A 132 -10.19 8.60 32.40
N ASN A 133 -10.85 9.73 32.17
CA ASN A 133 -11.48 10.52 33.24
C ASN A 133 -12.70 9.81 33.80
N VAL A 134 -13.53 9.20 32.94
CA VAL A 134 -14.67 8.39 33.36
C VAL A 134 -14.23 7.19 34.19
N GLU A 135 -13.22 6.45 33.73
CA GLU A 135 -12.68 5.32 34.48
C GLU A 135 -12.11 5.72 35.84
N ASN A 136 -11.36 6.82 35.90
CA ASN A 136 -10.81 7.33 37.16
C ASN A 136 -11.91 7.78 38.13
N ALA A 137 -12.91 8.51 37.63
CA ALA A 137 -14.04 8.96 38.44
C ALA A 137 -14.85 7.76 38.98
N MET A 138 -15.11 6.75 38.14
CA MET A 138 -15.79 5.52 38.57
C MET A 138 -14.97 4.74 39.62
N ARG A 139 -13.65 4.69 39.48
CA ARG A 139 -12.76 4.05 40.47
C ARG A 139 -12.81 4.75 41.82
N ILE A 140 -12.79 6.08 41.84
CA ILE A 140 -12.91 6.88 43.08
C ILE A 140 -14.30 6.68 43.70
N ALA A 141 -15.37 6.79 42.91
CA ALA A 141 -16.73 6.58 43.37
C ALA A 141 -16.95 5.17 43.96
N LYS A 142 -16.35 4.12 43.36
CA LYS A 142 -16.39 2.75 43.89
C LYS A 142 -15.72 2.60 45.27
N SER A 143 -14.76 3.47 45.59
CA SER A 143 -14.12 3.49 46.91
C SER A 143 -14.92 4.24 47.97
N GLY A 144 -15.87 5.09 47.54
CA GLY A 144 -16.85 5.74 48.41
C GLY A 144 -18.02 4.80 48.72
N LYS A 145 -18.60 4.90 49.91
CA LYS A 145 -19.75 4.09 50.35
C LYS A 145 -21.10 4.46 49.70
N ASN A 146 -21.12 5.34 48.69
CA ASN A 146 -22.36 5.90 48.16
C ASN A 146 -22.82 5.21 46.86
N ASP A 147 -24.09 4.79 46.90
CA ASP A 147 -24.94 4.26 45.83
C ASP A 147 -24.38 3.18 44.89
N ALA A 148 -24.60 1.93 45.30
CA ALA A 148 -24.33 0.73 44.52
C ALA A 148 -25.08 0.67 43.17
N ASP A 149 -26.24 1.31 43.04
CA ASP A 149 -27.13 1.15 41.89
C ASP A 149 -26.60 1.85 40.61
N VAL A 150 -26.16 3.11 40.70
CA VAL A 150 -25.60 3.82 39.54
C VAL A 150 -24.29 3.19 39.10
N MET A 151 -23.42 2.88 40.07
CA MET A 151 -22.15 2.25 39.78
C MET A 151 -22.35 0.87 39.14
N LYS A 152 -23.30 0.06 39.64
CA LYS A 152 -23.63 -1.23 39.04
C LYS A 152 -24.12 -1.08 37.60
N TYR A 153 -25.00 -0.12 37.32
CA TYR A 153 -25.48 0.17 35.97
C TYR A 153 -24.34 0.58 35.02
N LEU A 154 -23.50 1.53 35.44
CA LEU A 154 -22.38 2.00 34.62
C LEU A 154 -21.33 0.90 34.39
N LEU A 155 -21.08 0.01 35.37
CA LEU A 155 -20.19 -1.15 35.18
C LEU A 155 -20.75 -2.18 34.19
N GLU A 156 -22.08 -2.34 34.13
CA GLU A 156 -22.72 -3.19 33.12
C GLU A 156 -22.62 -2.58 31.72
N GLU A 157 -22.88 -1.28 31.58
CA GLU A 157 -22.71 -0.57 30.31
C GLU A 157 -21.24 -0.51 29.88
N GLU A 158 -20.31 -0.33 30.80
CA GLU A 158 -18.86 -0.39 30.55
C GLU A 158 -18.46 -1.75 29.96
N LYS A 159 -18.94 -2.85 30.55
CA LYS A 159 -18.69 -4.19 30.00
C LYS A 159 -19.21 -4.33 28.58
N ALA A 160 -20.41 -3.80 28.30
CA ALA A 160 -20.98 -3.81 26.95
C ALA A 160 -20.18 -2.93 25.98
N TYR A 161 -19.73 -1.75 26.43
CA TYR A 161 -18.88 -0.85 25.67
C TYR A 161 -17.55 -1.51 25.29
N ARG A 162 -16.88 -2.17 26.25
CA ARG A 162 -15.61 -2.88 26.04
C ARG A 162 -15.74 -4.08 25.09
N LYS A 163 -16.92 -4.72 25.00
CA LYS A 163 -17.16 -5.79 24.00
C LYS A 163 -16.96 -5.29 22.57
N ASN A 164 -17.33 -4.04 22.29
CA ASN A 164 -17.02 -3.39 21.02
C ASN A 164 -15.69 -2.62 21.11
N TRP A 165 -14.62 -3.39 21.32
CA TRP A 165 -13.28 -2.86 21.56
C TRP A 165 -12.77 -2.00 20.39
N ALA A 166 -13.17 -2.29 19.16
CA ALA A 166 -12.75 -1.51 17.99
C ALA A 166 -13.33 -0.09 18.07
N LYS A 167 -14.64 0.04 18.29
CA LYS A 167 -15.30 1.34 18.47
C LYS A 167 -14.74 2.10 19.68
N ALA A 168 -14.56 1.41 20.81
CA ALA A 168 -13.99 1.99 22.02
C ALA A 168 -12.55 2.50 21.78
N GLY A 169 -11.74 1.68 21.11
CA GLY A 169 -10.39 2.03 20.68
C GLY A 169 -10.35 3.25 19.76
N THR A 170 -11.23 3.34 18.77
CA THR A 170 -11.29 4.49 17.85
C THR A 170 -11.67 5.77 18.58
N ILE A 171 -12.62 5.71 19.52
CA ILE A 171 -12.96 6.87 20.36
C ILE A 171 -11.74 7.31 21.17
N TYR A 172 -11.02 6.37 21.79
CA TYR A 172 -9.82 6.67 22.56
C TYR A 172 -8.67 7.19 21.69
N ALA A 173 -8.50 6.68 20.48
CA ALA A 173 -7.53 7.17 19.50
C ALA A 173 -7.79 8.65 19.14
N ARG A 174 -9.06 9.04 19.01
CA ARG A 174 -9.49 10.42 18.80
C ARG A 174 -9.23 11.32 20.00
N GLU A 175 -9.48 10.82 21.22
CA GLU A 175 -9.13 11.54 22.45
C GLU A 175 -7.62 11.85 22.51
N LEU A 176 -6.79 10.90 22.07
CA LEU A 176 -5.34 11.07 21.92
C LEU A 176 -4.95 11.97 20.75
N LYS A 177 -5.91 12.43 19.94
CA LYS A 177 -5.68 13.26 18.74
C LYS A 177 -4.75 12.60 17.73
N ILE A 178 -4.92 11.28 17.52
CA ILE A 178 -4.02 10.52 16.64
C ILE A 178 -4.11 11.01 15.19
N GLN A 179 -5.32 11.27 14.70
CA GLN A 179 -5.48 11.74 13.33
C GLN A 179 -4.90 13.15 13.14
N GLU A 180 -5.14 14.06 14.08
CA GLU A 180 -4.68 15.46 13.99
C GLU A 180 -3.16 15.59 14.07
N ASP A 181 -2.51 14.74 14.87
CA ASP A 181 -1.06 14.73 15.02
C ASP A 181 -0.35 14.05 13.83
N GLY A 182 -1.05 13.22 13.06
CA GLY A 182 -0.51 12.56 11.87
C GLY A 182 0.76 11.78 12.20
N VAL A 183 1.85 12.05 11.48
CA VAL A 183 3.14 11.34 11.67
C VAL A 183 3.76 11.61 13.05
N LYS A 184 3.41 12.72 13.72
CA LYS A 184 3.99 13.04 15.04
C LYS A 184 3.57 12.06 16.13
N VAL A 185 2.48 11.31 15.94
CA VAL A 185 2.04 10.31 16.92
C VAL A 185 3.08 9.22 17.16
N PHE A 186 3.95 8.97 16.18
CA PHE A 186 5.02 7.96 16.25
C PHE A 186 6.25 8.47 17.00
N GLU A 187 6.41 9.78 17.12
CA GLU A 187 7.43 10.41 17.98
C GLU A 187 6.95 10.45 19.43
N THR A 188 5.64 10.63 19.61
CA THR A 188 5.01 10.61 20.93
C THR A 188 4.74 9.19 21.43
N ASN A 189 4.50 9.03 22.72
CA ASN A 189 4.08 7.76 23.30
C ASN A 189 2.60 7.39 23.01
N LYS A 190 1.89 8.14 22.15
CA LYS A 190 0.44 7.99 21.94
C LYS A 190 0.04 6.63 21.36
N ILE A 191 0.82 6.10 20.42
CA ILE A 191 0.56 4.75 19.88
C ILE A 191 0.70 3.69 20.97
N SER A 192 1.74 3.79 21.81
CA SER A 192 1.94 2.89 22.94
C SER A 192 0.84 3.01 24.00
N VAL A 193 0.36 4.24 24.27
CA VAL A 193 -0.75 4.50 25.18
C VAL A 193 -2.05 3.88 24.65
N LEU A 194 -2.33 4.03 23.35
CA LEU A 194 -3.47 3.36 22.71
C LEU A 194 -3.34 1.84 22.78
N GLN A 195 -2.15 1.29 22.51
CA GLN A 195 -1.90 -0.15 22.58
C GLN A 195 -2.13 -0.69 23.99
N ALA A 196 -1.67 0.02 25.02
CA ALA A 196 -1.93 -0.35 26.42
C ALA A 196 -3.43 -0.29 26.77
N TYR A 197 -4.14 0.72 26.26
CA TYR A 197 -5.59 0.82 26.42
C TYR A 197 -6.30 -0.40 25.80
N LEU A 198 -5.96 -0.76 24.55
CA LEU A 198 -6.54 -1.90 23.85
C LEU A 198 -6.26 -3.23 24.55
N ALA A 199 -5.02 -3.42 25.03
CA ALA A 199 -4.64 -4.61 25.79
C ALA A 199 -5.47 -4.76 27.08
N ARG A 200 -5.86 -3.64 27.70
CA ARG A 200 -6.68 -3.62 28.92
C ARG A 200 -8.16 -3.88 28.64
N ILE A 201 -8.75 -3.27 27.62
CA ILE A 201 -10.19 -3.42 27.33
C ILE A 201 -10.52 -4.70 26.56
N SER A 202 -9.55 -5.23 25.83
CA SER A 202 -9.66 -6.42 25.00
C SER A 202 -8.34 -7.20 25.11
N PRO A 203 -8.12 -7.89 26.25
CA PRO A 203 -6.92 -8.71 26.42
C PRO A 203 -6.85 -9.73 25.29
N GLY A 204 -5.66 -9.84 24.71
CA GLY A 204 -5.37 -10.72 23.60
C GLY A 204 -4.42 -11.80 24.07
N GLN A 205 -4.51 -12.97 23.47
CA GLN A 205 -3.67 -14.11 23.85
C GLN A 205 -2.25 -14.00 23.28
N SER A 206 -2.02 -13.14 22.30
CA SER A 206 -0.72 -12.96 21.64
C SER A 206 -0.45 -11.52 21.23
N LYS A 207 0.83 -11.18 21.07
CA LYS A 207 1.28 -9.87 20.55
C LYS A 207 0.71 -9.58 19.15
N VAL A 208 0.72 -10.58 18.26
CA VAL A 208 0.14 -10.48 16.91
C VAL A 208 -1.34 -10.11 16.95
N SER A 209 -2.10 -10.69 17.89
CA SER A 209 -3.51 -10.35 18.07
C SER A 209 -3.69 -8.90 18.52
N GLN A 210 -2.80 -8.37 19.37
CA GLN A 210 -2.86 -6.97 19.81
C GLN A 210 -2.48 -5.99 18.70
N ASP A 211 -1.44 -6.30 17.92
CA ASP A 211 -1.03 -5.46 16.80
C ASP A 211 -2.14 -5.40 15.74
N GLN A 212 -2.85 -6.51 15.50
CA GLN A 212 -4.00 -6.52 14.59
C GLN A 212 -5.15 -5.63 15.07
N LYS A 213 -5.46 -5.64 16.38
CA LYS A 213 -6.46 -4.75 16.98
C LYS A 213 -6.05 -3.28 16.84
N LEU A 214 -4.76 -2.99 17.06
CA LEU A 214 -4.21 -1.67 16.90
C LEU A 214 -4.34 -1.18 15.45
N ILE A 215 -4.02 -2.01 14.46
CA ILE A 215 -4.21 -1.67 13.04
C ILE A 215 -5.67 -1.38 12.72
N GLU A 216 -6.63 -2.17 13.24
CA GLU A 216 -8.05 -1.95 13.01
C GLU A 216 -8.51 -0.59 13.53
N VAL A 217 -8.11 -0.25 14.76
CA VAL A 217 -8.43 1.04 15.38
C VAL A 217 -7.77 2.20 14.66
N LEU A 218 -6.48 2.11 14.36
CA LEU A 218 -5.74 3.14 13.64
C LEU A 218 -6.27 3.32 12.21
N SER A 219 -6.63 2.23 11.53
CA SER A 219 -7.22 2.33 10.18
C SER A 219 -8.55 3.07 10.23
N ALA A 220 -9.39 2.80 11.24
CA ALA A 220 -10.63 3.53 11.41
C ALA A 220 -10.40 5.03 11.71
N GLU A 221 -9.41 5.35 12.55
CA GLU A 221 -9.14 6.74 12.95
C GLU A 221 -8.45 7.56 11.84
N TYR A 222 -7.54 6.98 11.07
CA TYR A 222 -6.93 7.64 9.92
C TYR A 222 -7.84 7.71 8.67
N GLY A 223 -9.02 7.09 8.72
CA GLY A 223 -9.96 7.08 7.59
C GLY A 223 -9.67 6.03 6.52
N GLY A 224 -8.92 4.98 6.86
CA GLY A 224 -8.68 3.81 6.02
C GLY A 224 -7.24 3.29 6.12
N GLU A 225 -7.05 2.06 5.64
CA GLU A 225 -5.72 1.40 5.61
C GLU A 225 -4.73 2.13 4.73
N LYS A 226 -5.19 2.69 3.59
CA LYS A 226 -4.36 3.51 2.70
C LYS A 226 -3.67 4.66 3.46
N PHE A 227 -4.44 5.43 4.22
CA PHE A 227 -3.92 6.56 4.98
C PHE A 227 -3.02 6.12 6.13
N LEU A 228 -3.38 5.03 6.84
CA LEU A 228 -2.52 4.46 7.87
C LEU A 228 -1.17 4.02 7.28
N ALA A 229 -1.17 3.28 6.17
CA ALA A 229 0.04 2.79 5.52
C ALA A 229 0.97 3.93 5.09
N LEU A 230 0.41 5.02 4.55
CA LEU A 230 1.16 6.25 4.23
C LEU A 230 1.83 6.86 5.46
N HIS A 231 1.11 7.04 6.56
CA HIS A 231 1.68 7.62 7.79
C HIS A 231 2.76 6.72 8.40
N VAL A 232 2.56 5.40 8.39
CA VAL A 232 3.55 4.40 8.86
C VAL A 232 4.83 4.47 8.04
N VAL A 233 4.73 4.65 6.72
CA VAL A 233 5.89 4.76 5.83
C VAL A 233 6.61 6.08 6.03
N GLN A 234 5.88 7.20 6.12
CA GLN A 234 6.46 8.50 6.41
C GLN A 234 7.21 8.51 7.76
N ALA A 235 6.61 7.94 8.80
CA ALA A 235 7.26 7.78 10.11
C ALA A 235 8.54 6.94 10.00
N SER A 236 8.52 5.85 9.22
CA SER A 236 9.70 5.03 9.01
C SER A 236 10.81 5.76 8.25
N SER A 237 10.47 6.61 7.29
CA SER A 237 11.45 7.43 6.55
C SER A 237 12.14 8.45 7.47
N LEU A 238 11.48 8.83 8.57
CA LEU A 238 12.06 9.64 9.65
C LEU A 238 12.85 8.80 10.68
N GLY A 239 13.01 7.49 10.46
CA GLY A 239 13.73 6.58 11.37
C GLY A 239 12.94 6.15 12.61
N LEU A 240 11.62 6.38 12.64
CA LEU A 240 10.78 6.01 13.78
C LEU A 240 10.43 4.51 13.77
N GLU A 241 10.21 3.95 14.96
CA GLU A 241 9.88 2.53 15.13
C GLU A 241 8.48 2.22 14.57
N THR A 242 8.45 1.53 13.43
CA THR A 242 7.21 1.23 12.67
C THR A 242 7.11 -0.22 12.22
N PHE A 243 8.13 -1.03 12.54
CA PHE A 243 8.29 -2.39 12.02
C PHE A 243 7.09 -3.30 12.36
N SER A 244 6.63 -3.30 13.61
CA SER A 244 5.49 -4.12 14.05
C SER A 244 4.21 -3.78 13.29
N LEU A 245 3.94 -2.49 13.05
CA LEU A 245 2.77 -2.03 12.33
C LEU A 245 2.83 -2.39 10.85
N LYS A 246 4.00 -2.27 10.21
CA LYS A 246 4.19 -2.72 8.82
C LYS A 246 3.91 -4.22 8.68
N LEU A 247 4.47 -5.03 9.59
CA LEU A 247 4.25 -6.47 9.59
C LEU A 247 2.77 -6.81 9.81
N ALA A 248 2.09 -6.10 10.72
CA ALA A 248 0.66 -6.28 10.96
C ALA A 248 -0.20 -5.87 9.75
N LEU A 249 0.13 -4.78 9.06
CA LEU A 249 -0.52 -4.38 7.79
C LEU A 249 -0.36 -5.45 6.72
N VAL A 250 0.87 -5.92 6.48
CA VAL A 250 1.15 -7.00 5.52
C VAL A 250 0.39 -8.28 5.89
N SER A 251 0.37 -8.66 7.17
CA SER A 251 -0.39 -9.83 7.65
C SER A 251 -1.89 -9.67 7.43
N LYS A 252 -2.40 -8.46 7.62
CA LYS A 252 -3.81 -8.13 7.36
C LYS A 252 -4.13 -8.25 5.87
N TRP A 253 -3.34 -7.60 5.01
CA TRP A 253 -3.51 -7.68 3.56
C TRP A 253 -3.39 -9.12 3.05
N GLU A 254 -2.47 -9.92 3.60
CA GLU A 254 -2.36 -11.35 3.31
C GLU A 254 -3.62 -12.12 3.70
N LYS A 255 -4.25 -11.80 4.83
CA LYS A 255 -5.45 -12.47 5.32
C LYS A 255 -6.68 -12.16 4.45
N TYR A 256 -6.76 -10.94 3.94
CA TYR A 256 -7.87 -10.46 3.12
C TYR A 256 -7.62 -10.55 1.62
N ASP A 257 -6.53 -11.21 1.21
CA ASP A 257 -6.16 -11.42 -0.19
C ASP A 257 -6.13 -10.14 -1.02
N VAL A 258 -5.57 -9.09 -0.42
CA VAL A 258 -5.46 -7.78 -1.06
C VAL A 258 -4.48 -7.86 -2.24
N PRO A 259 -4.87 -7.49 -3.46
CA PRO A 259 -3.96 -7.52 -4.60
C PRO A 259 -2.78 -6.54 -4.47
N LEU A 260 -1.64 -6.85 -5.11
CA LEU A 260 -0.43 -6.01 -5.02
C LEU A 260 -0.63 -4.63 -5.65
N ASP A 261 -1.34 -4.55 -6.76
CA ASP A 261 -1.76 -3.32 -7.45
C ASP A 261 -2.67 -2.45 -6.57
N TYR A 262 -3.51 -3.08 -5.74
CA TYR A 262 -4.32 -2.34 -4.77
C TYR A 262 -3.43 -1.70 -3.69
N VAL A 263 -2.47 -2.43 -3.15
CA VAL A 263 -1.49 -1.89 -2.18
C VAL A 263 -0.62 -0.81 -2.83
N TRP A 264 -0.20 -1.01 -4.08
CA TRP A 264 0.53 -0.01 -4.88
C TRP A 264 -0.23 1.32 -5.00
N SER A 265 -1.54 1.25 -5.24
CA SER A 265 -2.42 2.43 -5.31
C SER A 265 -2.56 3.20 -3.99
N TYR A 266 -2.10 2.63 -2.87
CA TYR A 266 -2.06 3.35 -1.60
C TYR A 266 -0.99 4.45 -1.60
N PHE A 267 0.13 4.19 -2.28
CA PHE A 267 1.29 5.07 -2.30
C PHE A 267 1.34 5.94 -3.55
N CYS A 268 0.92 5.40 -4.70
CA CYS A 268 1.00 6.09 -5.97
C CYS A 268 -0.29 6.87 -6.24
N ARG A 269 -0.18 8.19 -6.46
CA ARG A 269 -1.33 9.01 -6.89
C ARG A 269 -1.76 8.67 -8.31
N ASP A 270 -0.79 8.54 -9.20
CA ASP A 270 -0.97 7.98 -10.54
C ASP A 270 -0.27 6.61 -10.57
N VAL A 271 -1.07 5.54 -10.67
CA VAL A 271 -0.56 4.16 -10.64
C VAL A 271 0.31 3.82 -11.85
N ASN A 272 0.17 4.55 -12.96
CA ASN A 272 0.90 4.33 -14.22
C ASN A 272 2.09 5.28 -14.39
N ALA A 273 2.18 6.32 -13.55
CA ALA A 273 3.25 7.29 -13.55
C ALA A 273 3.65 7.69 -12.12
N PRO A 274 4.06 6.72 -11.27
CA PRO A 274 4.56 7.02 -9.94
C PRO A 274 5.82 7.91 -10.00
N THR A 275 6.05 8.66 -8.93
CA THR A 275 7.31 9.36 -8.66
C THR A 275 8.31 8.44 -7.99
N THR A 276 9.60 8.80 -8.01
CA THR A 276 10.66 8.05 -7.32
C THR A 276 10.39 7.96 -5.81
N GLU A 277 9.91 9.04 -5.20
CA GLU A 277 9.55 9.07 -3.78
C GLU A 277 8.38 8.12 -3.46
N GLU A 278 7.38 8.01 -4.35
CA GLU A 278 6.28 7.05 -4.18
C GLU A 278 6.76 5.60 -4.28
N VAL A 279 7.72 5.32 -5.17
CA VAL A 279 8.37 4.00 -5.24
C VAL A 279 9.16 3.69 -3.98
N GLU A 280 9.93 4.66 -3.45
CA GLU A 280 10.64 4.49 -2.19
C GLU A 280 9.68 4.22 -1.04
N MET A 281 8.52 4.90 -1.01
CA MET A 281 7.49 4.66 -0.02
C MET A 281 6.90 3.24 -0.11
N PHE A 282 6.52 2.80 -1.31
CA PHE A 282 6.01 1.46 -1.54
C PHE A 282 7.07 0.38 -1.27
N SER A 283 8.35 0.67 -1.50
CA SER A 283 9.46 -0.27 -1.26
C SER A 283 9.49 -0.80 0.18
N GLN A 284 8.98 -0.03 1.13
CA GLN A 284 8.91 -0.43 2.54
C GLN A 284 7.93 -1.59 2.81
N PHE A 285 7.05 -1.91 1.84
CA PHE A 285 6.07 -2.98 1.91
C PHE A 285 6.28 -4.08 0.88
N TYR A 286 7.31 -3.99 0.02
CA TYR A 286 7.37 -4.88 -1.14
C TYR A 286 7.53 -6.37 -0.76
N GLY A 287 8.00 -6.70 0.45
CA GLY A 287 8.03 -8.09 0.96
C GLY A 287 6.67 -8.78 0.87
N TYR A 288 5.59 -8.02 0.73
CA TYR A 288 4.26 -8.52 0.41
C TYR A 288 4.18 -9.31 -0.91
N ALA A 289 4.93 -8.93 -1.95
CA ALA A 289 4.98 -9.69 -3.20
C ALA A 289 5.43 -11.14 -2.97
N PHE A 290 6.40 -11.36 -2.07
CA PHE A 290 6.83 -12.70 -1.69
C PHE A 290 5.79 -13.45 -0.87
N VAL A 291 5.06 -12.76 0.00
CA VAL A 291 3.94 -13.36 0.74
C VAL A 291 2.88 -13.85 -0.22
N LEU A 292 2.50 -13.05 -1.22
CA LEU A 292 1.54 -13.42 -2.26
C LEU A 292 2.03 -14.60 -3.11
N SER A 293 3.29 -14.54 -3.56
CA SER A 293 3.96 -15.61 -4.31
C SER A 293 3.94 -16.95 -3.57
N SER A 294 4.22 -16.96 -2.26
CA SER A 294 4.22 -18.19 -1.45
C SER A 294 2.86 -18.91 -1.45
N LYS A 295 1.78 -18.21 -1.77
CA LYS A 295 0.41 -18.73 -1.88
C LYS A 295 -0.09 -18.88 -3.32
N GLY A 296 0.74 -18.59 -4.33
CA GLY A 296 0.33 -18.59 -5.73
C GLY A 296 -0.65 -17.47 -6.10
N LYS A 297 -0.66 -16.35 -5.36
CA LYS A 297 -1.61 -15.23 -5.55
C LYS A 297 -1.06 -14.10 -6.41
N LEU A 298 0.20 -14.17 -6.83
CA LEU A 298 0.83 -13.13 -7.64
C LEU A 298 0.66 -13.47 -9.13
N SER A 299 -0.16 -12.71 -9.86
CA SER A 299 -0.45 -12.93 -11.28
C SER A 299 0.22 -11.91 -12.18
N PHE A 300 0.37 -12.22 -13.46
CA PHE A 300 0.90 -11.29 -14.46
C PHE A 300 0.00 -10.05 -14.61
N GLU A 301 -1.31 -10.26 -14.76
CA GLU A 301 -2.31 -9.21 -14.95
C GLU A 301 -2.29 -8.16 -13.83
N THR A 302 -2.04 -8.57 -12.59
CA THR A 302 -2.00 -7.68 -11.42
C THR A 302 -0.66 -6.98 -11.22
N THR A 303 0.38 -7.38 -11.94
CA THR A 303 1.76 -6.88 -11.75
C THR A 303 2.33 -6.14 -12.94
N GLU A 304 1.75 -6.30 -14.14
CA GLU A 304 2.27 -5.72 -15.38
C GLU A 304 2.40 -4.18 -15.33
N SER A 305 1.38 -3.49 -14.82
CA SER A 305 1.39 -2.02 -14.68
C SER A 305 2.47 -1.54 -13.71
N ILE A 306 2.65 -2.25 -12.61
CA ILE A 306 3.69 -1.97 -11.61
C ILE A 306 5.08 -2.20 -12.25
N GLU A 307 5.31 -3.35 -12.88
CA GLU A 307 6.58 -3.67 -13.52
C GLU A 307 6.95 -2.66 -14.61
N SER A 308 5.97 -2.24 -15.42
CA SER A 308 6.17 -1.24 -16.47
C SER A 308 6.57 0.12 -15.87
N SER A 309 5.91 0.52 -14.78
CA SER A 309 6.21 1.76 -14.06
C SER A 309 7.59 1.74 -13.41
N LEU A 310 7.96 0.64 -12.75
CA LEU A 310 9.28 0.45 -12.15
C LEU A 310 10.39 0.44 -13.21
N LEU A 311 10.17 -0.23 -14.35
CA LEU A 311 11.10 -0.25 -15.47
C LEU A 311 11.33 1.15 -16.04
N LYS A 312 10.25 1.93 -16.19
CA LYS A 312 10.34 3.32 -16.65
C LYS A 312 11.16 4.17 -15.69
N ILE A 313 10.87 4.12 -14.39
CA ILE A 313 11.64 4.85 -13.37
C ILE A 313 13.11 4.45 -13.38
N TYR A 314 13.40 3.14 -13.45
CA TYR A 314 14.77 2.65 -13.55
C TYR A 314 15.50 3.24 -14.78
N LYS A 315 14.85 3.27 -15.94
CA LYS A 315 15.45 3.83 -17.16
C LYS A 315 15.64 5.34 -17.10
N ASP A 316 14.65 6.06 -16.55
CA ASP A 316 14.64 7.52 -16.55
C ASP A 316 15.56 8.11 -15.47
N SER A 317 15.69 7.44 -14.33
CA SER A 317 16.37 7.97 -13.13
C SER A 317 17.53 7.12 -12.61
N ALA A 318 17.78 5.94 -13.21
CA ALA A 318 18.74 4.96 -12.70
C ALA A 318 18.49 4.57 -11.22
N SER A 319 17.22 4.53 -10.80
CA SER A 319 16.85 4.17 -9.43
C SER A 319 17.11 2.69 -9.14
N ASP A 320 18.09 2.42 -8.27
CA ASP A 320 18.41 1.07 -7.79
C ASP A 320 17.22 0.45 -7.03
N VAL A 321 16.45 1.27 -6.29
CA VAL A 321 15.25 0.80 -5.58
C VAL A 321 14.21 0.28 -6.57
N ALA A 322 13.93 1.05 -7.64
CA ALA A 322 12.97 0.62 -8.66
C ALA A 322 13.44 -0.66 -9.37
N PHE A 323 14.74 -0.75 -9.66
CA PHE A 323 15.37 -1.93 -10.23
C PHE A 323 15.22 -3.16 -9.32
N ASP A 324 15.61 -3.06 -8.05
CA ASP A 324 15.56 -4.16 -7.09
C ASP A 324 14.13 -4.67 -6.91
N MET A 325 13.16 -3.75 -6.84
CA MET A 325 11.75 -4.10 -6.74
C MET A 325 11.23 -4.82 -7.99
N LEU A 326 11.62 -4.35 -9.18
CA LEU A 326 11.26 -4.98 -10.45
C LEU A 326 11.75 -6.44 -10.50
N ILE A 327 13.03 -6.66 -10.18
CA ILE A 327 13.63 -7.99 -10.14
C ILE A 327 12.84 -8.90 -9.19
N GLN A 328 12.50 -8.40 -8.01
CA GLN A 328 11.86 -9.19 -6.98
C GLN A 328 10.41 -9.53 -7.27
N ILE A 329 9.64 -8.60 -7.83
CA ILE A 329 8.27 -8.90 -8.29
C ILE A 329 8.31 -9.97 -9.37
N ARG A 330 9.22 -9.85 -10.34
CA ARG A 330 9.39 -10.86 -11.40
C ARG A 330 9.81 -12.22 -10.87
N LEU A 331 10.71 -12.24 -9.89
CA LEU A 331 11.12 -13.47 -9.19
C LEU A 331 9.94 -14.10 -8.45
N ALA A 332 9.22 -13.31 -7.65
CA ALA A 332 8.04 -13.74 -6.91
C ALA A 332 6.94 -14.30 -7.82
N ARG A 333 6.79 -13.74 -9.03
CA ARG A 333 5.80 -14.21 -10.00
C ARG A 333 6.17 -15.56 -10.61
N ARG A 334 7.45 -15.79 -10.86
CA ARG A 334 7.94 -17.02 -11.51
C ARG A 334 8.19 -18.16 -10.54
N PHE A 335 8.59 -17.85 -9.32
CA PHE A 335 8.98 -18.83 -8.33
C PHE A 335 8.07 -18.72 -7.12
N GLN A 336 7.55 -19.87 -6.67
CA GLN A 336 6.89 -19.93 -5.37
C GLN A 336 7.96 -19.80 -4.27
N ILE A 337 8.15 -18.59 -3.77
CA ILE A 337 9.21 -18.31 -2.79
C ILE A 337 8.80 -18.91 -1.43
N PRO A 338 9.63 -19.80 -0.85
CA PRO A 338 9.33 -20.38 0.45
C PRO A 338 9.19 -19.31 1.53
N LYS A 339 8.23 -19.47 2.45
CA LYS A 339 8.07 -18.56 3.60
C LYS A 339 9.29 -18.48 4.52
N SER A 340 10.21 -19.46 4.46
CA SER A 340 11.49 -19.40 5.15
C SER A 340 12.45 -18.40 4.52
N PHE A 341 12.34 -18.15 3.21
CA PHE A 341 13.21 -17.24 2.47
C PHE A 341 12.96 -15.78 2.86
N THR A 342 11.70 -15.41 3.13
CA THR A 342 11.34 -14.07 3.61
C THR A 342 11.89 -13.72 5.00
N LYS A 343 12.44 -14.71 5.73
CA LYS A 343 13.12 -14.50 7.01
C LYS A 343 14.61 -14.17 6.86
N LEU A 344 15.16 -14.26 5.65
CA LEU A 344 16.60 -14.10 5.39
C LEU A 344 17.04 -12.64 5.24
N PHE A 345 16.10 -11.69 5.13
CA PHE A 345 16.39 -10.27 4.96
C PHE A 345 15.54 -9.44 5.92
N ALA A 346 16.19 -8.50 6.61
CA ALA A 346 15.57 -7.66 7.64
C ALA A 346 14.86 -6.46 7.02
N LYS A 347 15.48 -5.87 6.00
CA LYS A 347 14.84 -4.89 5.14
C LYS A 347 14.67 -5.47 3.76
N PRO A 348 13.65 -5.01 3.05
CA PRO A 348 13.45 -5.46 1.71
C PRO A 348 14.69 -5.00 0.88
N SER A 349 15.27 -3.79 0.96
CA SER A 349 16.59 -3.45 0.34
C SER A 349 17.75 -4.46 0.50
N ASP A 350 17.66 -5.36 1.49
CA ASP A 350 18.65 -6.39 1.77
C ASP A 350 18.33 -7.72 1.06
N PHE A 351 17.43 -7.74 0.06
CA PHE A 351 17.14 -8.95 -0.71
C PHE A 351 18.46 -9.49 -1.28
N PRO A 352 18.91 -10.68 -0.86
CA PRO A 352 20.22 -11.18 -1.22
C PRO A 352 20.13 -11.81 -2.60
N LEU A 353 20.03 -10.96 -3.63
CA LEU A 353 19.90 -11.37 -5.03
C LEU A 353 21.02 -12.33 -5.42
N ASP A 354 22.23 -12.08 -4.93
CA ASP A 354 23.39 -12.95 -5.06
C ASP A 354 23.14 -14.36 -4.50
N LYS A 355 22.66 -14.46 -3.25
CA LYS A 355 22.34 -15.75 -2.62
C LYS A 355 21.19 -16.45 -3.33
N PHE A 356 20.19 -15.69 -3.79
CA PHE A 356 19.10 -16.24 -4.58
C PHE A 356 19.61 -16.83 -5.90
N LEU A 357 20.39 -16.07 -6.67
CA LEU A 357 20.98 -16.52 -7.93
C LEU A 357 21.84 -17.77 -7.73
N PHE A 358 22.64 -17.80 -6.67
CA PHE A 358 23.45 -18.97 -6.30
C PHE A 358 22.60 -20.21 -6.03
N VAL A 359 21.59 -20.10 -5.14
CA VAL A 359 20.71 -21.23 -4.80
C VAL A 359 19.94 -21.69 -6.03
N TRP A 360 19.38 -20.76 -6.80
CA TRP A 360 18.64 -21.06 -8.01
C TRP A 360 19.51 -21.78 -9.04
N ARG A 361 20.72 -21.27 -9.29
CA ARG A 361 21.68 -21.89 -10.21
C ARG A 361 22.02 -23.32 -9.80
N LYS A 362 22.24 -23.58 -8.51
CA LYS A 362 22.48 -24.94 -8.01
C LYS A 362 21.28 -25.87 -8.21
N THR A 363 20.08 -25.41 -7.87
CA THR A 363 18.86 -26.18 -8.06
C THR A 363 18.63 -26.48 -9.53
N TYR A 364 18.86 -25.50 -10.39
CA TYR A 364 18.79 -25.61 -11.83
C TYR A 364 19.72 -26.70 -12.37
N LEU A 365 21.02 -26.65 -12.02
CA LEU A 365 22.01 -27.64 -12.43
C LEU A 365 21.71 -29.05 -11.90
N LYS A 366 21.07 -29.16 -10.72
CA LYS A 366 20.67 -30.46 -10.15
C LYS A 366 19.53 -31.08 -10.95
N ASN A 367 18.54 -30.28 -11.35
CA ASN A 367 17.36 -30.75 -12.08
C ASN A 367 17.67 -30.96 -13.58
N SER A 368 18.50 -30.10 -14.19
CA SER A 368 18.94 -30.25 -15.59
C SER A 368 19.85 -31.46 -15.83
N ARG A 369 20.33 -32.12 -14.76
CA ARG A 369 21.03 -33.42 -14.85
C ARG A 369 20.07 -34.60 -14.89
N GLN A 370 18.80 -34.39 -14.52
CA GLN A 370 17.75 -35.41 -14.54
C GLN A 370 16.95 -35.35 -15.85
N ASP A 371 16.78 -34.17 -16.44
CA ASP A 371 16.12 -33.97 -17.73
C ASP A 371 17.14 -33.61 -18.83
N PHE A 372 17.13 -34.34 -19.96
CA PHE A 372 18.09 -34.21 -21.08
C PHE A 372 18.08 -32.87 -21.83
N PHE A 373 17.28 -31.89 -21.39
CA PHE A 373 17.26 -30.55 -21.93
C PHE A 373 18.03 -29.62 -21.00
N ARG A 374 19.23 -29.21 -21.43
CA ARG A 374 19.85 -27.98 -20.92
C ARG A 374 18.97 -26.81 -21.37
N GLU A 375 17.99 -26.45 -20.55
CA GLU A 375 17.44 -25.11 -20.62
C GLU A 375 18.62 -24.11 -20.49
N ASP A 376 18.47 -22.91 -21.03
CA ASP A 376 19.48 -21.87 -20.95
C ASP A 376 19.22 -20.97 -19.73
N PHE A 377 20.09 -21.04 -18.73
CA PHE A 377 19.92 -20.27 -17.49
C PHE A 377 19.97 -18.76 -17.76
N ILE A 378 20.73 -18.31 -18.75
CA ILE A 378 20.78 -16.88 -19.11
C ILE A 378 19.45 -16.42 -19.71
N GLU A 379 18.77 -17.27 -20.49
CA GLU A 379 17.41 -16.97 -20.97
C GLU A 379 16.41 -16.87 -19.82
N ASP A 380 16.57 -17.68 -18.78
CA ASP A 380 15.76 -17.55 -17.56
C ASP A 380 16.08 -16.28 -16.78
N LEU A 381 17.33 -15.83 -16.74
CA LEU A 381 17.68 -14.52 -16.18
C LEU A 381 17.09 -13.38 -17.01
N ARG A 382 17.07 -13.46 -18.34
CA ARG A 382 16.45 -12.44 -19.22
C ARG A 382 14.95 -12.28 -19.00
N LYS A 383 14.29 -13.30 -18.47
CA LYS A 383 12.88 -13.25 -18.06
C LYS A 383 12.65 -12.50 -16.74
N ILE A 384 13.71 -12.22 -15.98
CA ILE A 384 13.70 -11.54 -14.68
C ILE A 384 14.31 -10.15 -14.80
N PHE A 385 15.50 -10.05 -15.40
CA PHE A 385 16.23 -8.81 -15.55
C PHE A 385 15.69 -7.99 -16.73
N PRO A 386 15.74 -6.65 -16.66
CA PRO A 386 15.29 -5.79 -17.75
C PRO A 386 16.22 -5.82 -18.97
N ASP A 387 17.49 -6.11 -18.75
CA ASP A 387 18.53 -6.14 -19.79
C ASP A 387 19.76 -6.93 -19.31
N ASP A 388 20.59 -7.34 -20.27
CA ASP A 388 21.81 -8.10 -20.03
C ASP A 388 22.86 -7.32 -19.21
N ARG A 389 22.86 -5.98 -19.31
CA ARG A 389 23.75 -5.13 -18.49
C ARG A 389 23.42 -5.27 -17.01
N SER A 390 22.14 -5.36 -16.68
CA SER A 390 21.67 -5.51 -15.32
C SER A 390 21.95 -6.92 -14.78
N ILE A 391 21.87 -7.95 -15.63
CA ILE A 391 22.31 -9.32 -15.31
C ILE A 391 23.80 -9.32 -14.97
N ALA A 392 24.62 -8.73 -15.86
CA ALA A 392 26.05 -8.65 -15.72
C ALA A 392 26.47 -7.96 -14.41
N ARG A 393 25.85 -6.81 -14.08
CA ARG A 393 26.07 -6.10 -12.81
C ARG A 393 25.76 -6.97 -11.60
N ALA A 394 24.65 -7.70 -11.61
CA ALA A 394 24.27 -8.58 -10.51
C ALA A 394 25.23 -9.75 -10.33
N ILE A 395 25.72 -10.35 -11.43
CA ILE A 395 26.72 -11.43 -11.41
C ILE A 395 28.04 -10.93 -10.83
N VAL A 396 28.54 -9.79 -11.31
CA VAL A 396 29.81 -9.21 -10.82
C VAL A 396 29.72 -8.86 -9.35
N LYS A 397 28.64 -8.16 -8.95
CA LYS A 397 28.42 -7.81 -7.55
C LYS A 397 28.36 -9.06 -6.66
N GLY A 398 27.60 -10.08 -7.07
CA GLY A 398 27.51 -11.33 -6.32
C GLY A 398 28.85 -12.06 -6.18
N GLY A 399 29.69 -12.05 -7.22
CA GLY A 399 31.05 -12.59 -7.17
C GLY A 399 32.00 -11.78 -6.27
N GLN A 400 31.87 -10.46 -6.27
CA GLN A 400 32.67 -9.57 -5.41
C GLN A 400 32.29 -9.72 -3.94
N ASP A 401 30.99 -9.69 -3.64
CA ASP A 401 30.46 -9.74 -2.27
C ASP A 401 30.75 -11.09 -1.59
N ASN A 402 30.98 -12.15 -2.38
CA ASN A 402 31.21 -13.51 -1.88
C ASN A 402 32.58 -14.08 -2.30
N ARG A 403 33.57 -13.22 -2.54
CA ARG A 403 34.89 -13.62 -3.04
C ARG A 403 35.62 -14.64 -2.15
N ASP A 404 35.39 -14.57 -0.84
CA ASP A 404 36.03 -15.44 0.15
C ASP A 404 35.35 -16.83 0.25
N ASN A 405 34.28 -17.05 -0.52
CA ASN A 405 33.58 -18.32 -0.59
C ASN A 405 33.81 -18.96 -1.98
N ASP A 406 34.70 -19.95 -2.04
CA ASP A 406 35.10 -20.65 -3.27
C ASP A 406 33.90 -21.17 -4.08
N GLU A 407 32.84 -21.61 -3.40
CA GLU A 407 31.66 -22.14 -4.05
C GLU A 407 30.84 -21.04 -4.74
N PHE A 408 30.66 -19.90 -4.08
CA PHE A 408 30.01 -18.73 -4.67
C PHE A 408 30.85 -18.17 -5.82
N ALA A 409 32.15 -17.98 -5.60
CA ALA A 409 33.07 -17.46 -6.62
C ALA A 409 33.04 -18.31 -7.90
N THR A 410 33.04 -19.65 -7.75
CA THR A 410 32.95 -20.58 -8.89
C THR A 410 31.64 -20.42 -9.64
N VAL A 411 30.50 -20.38 -8.94
CA VAL A 411 29.18 -20.24 -9.56
C VAL A 411 29.04 -18.92 -10.31
N PHE A 412 29.47 -17.80 -9.73
CA PHE A 412 29.40 -16.50 -10.40
C PHE A 412 30.35 -16.40 -11.60
N MET A 413 31.55 -16.99 -11.52
CA MET A 413 32.45 -17.08 -12.66
C MET A 413 31.86 -17.92 -13.81
N GLU A 414 31.16 -19.01 -13.51
CA GLU A 414 30.47 -19.81 -14.53
C GLU A 414 29.34 -19.01 -15.19
N LEU A 415 28.53 -18.29 -14.41
CA LEU A 415 27.47 -17.42 -14.92
C LEU A 415 28.02 -16.31 -15.82
N GLU A 416 29.16 -15.72 -15.43
CA GLU A 416 29.86 -14.72 -16.23
C GLU A 416 30.27 -15.31 -17.60
N LYS A 417 30.89 -16.48 -17.61
CA LYS A 417 31.28 -17.19 -18.85
C LYS A 417 30.09 -17.54 -19.74
N GLU A 418 28.97 -17.98 -19.14
CA GLU A 418 27.76 -18.28 -19.90
C GLU A 418 27.16 -17.03 -20.54
N LEU A 419 27.11 -15.92 -19.81
CA LEU A 419 26.64 -14.65 -20.35
C LEU A 419 27.54 -14.17 -21.50
N TYR A 420 28.87 -14.27 -21.36
CA TYR A 420 29.80 -13.96 -22.46
C TYR A 420 29.57 -14.83 -23.69
N ALA A 421 29.41 -16.14 -23.51
CA ALA A 421 29.16 -17.03 -24.63
C ALA A 421 27.88 -16.65 -25.39
N LYS A 422 26.87 -16.10 -24.70
CA LYS A 422 25.65 -15.59 -25.35
C LYS A 422 25.90 -14.30 -26.13
N TRP A 423 26.80 -13.44 -25.67
CA TRP A 423 27.19 -12.23 -26.38
C TRP A 423 28.10 -12.50 -27.58
N ASP A 424 29.01 -13.46 -27.50
CA ASP A 424 29.88 -13.84 -28.63
C ASP A 424 29.11 -14.43 -29.82
N ILE A 425 27.93 -15.00 -29.56
CA ILE A 425 27.02 -15.51 -30.59
C ILE A 425 26.21 -14.38 -31.24
N LEU A 426 26.09 -13.20 -30.58
CA LEU A 426 25.46 -12.02 -31.17
C LEU A 426 26.42 -11.37 -32.20
N PRO A 427 25.92 -10.71 -33.26
CA PRO A 427 26.76 -10.17 -34.32
C PRO A 427 27.61 -8.99 -33.82
N GLY A 428 28.77 -9.30 -33.25
CA GLY A 428 29.77 -8.37 -32.74
C GLY A 428 30.90 -9.16 -32.07
N LYS A 429 32.10 -9.16 -32.65
CA LYS A 429 33.23 -9.97 -32.15
C LYS A 429 33.76 -9.40 -30.83
N PHE A 430 33.53 -10.07 -29.70
CA PHE A 430 34.21 -9.75 -28.44
C PHE A 430 35.45 -10.65 -28.24
N LYS A 431 36.43 -10.18 -27.46
CA LYS A 431 37.67 -10.93 -27.18
C LYS A 431 37.67 -11.39 -25.72
N MET A 432 38.05 -12.65 -25.50
CA MET A 432 38.38 -13.17 -24.16
C MET A 432 39.46 -12.29 -23.52
N GLY A 433 39.14 -11.66 -22.38
CA GLY A 433 40.07 -10.84 -21.60
C GLY A 433 39.63 -9.40 -21.36
N ASP A 434 38.56 -8.96 -22.01
CA ASP A 434 37.96 -7.65 -21.70
C ASP A 434 37.16 -7.74 -20.39
N GLN A 435 37.32 -6.75 -19.49
CA GLN A 435 36.50 -6.67 -18.28
C GLN A 435 35.03 -6.44 -18.65
N LEU A 436 34.10 -7.09 -17.94
CA LEU A 436 32.66 -7.02 -18.19
C LEU A 436 32.16 -5.57 -18.30
N ASP A 437 32.70 -4.67 -17.47
CA ASP A 437 32.39 -3.24 -17.48
C ASP A 437 32.87 -2.53 -18.76
N ASP A 438 34.03 -2.91 -19.30
CA ASP A 438 34.56 -2.35 -20.55
C ASP A 438 33.84 -2.89 -21.78
N LEU A 439 33.29 -4.10 -21.71
CA LEU A 439 32.43 -4.69 -22.73
C LEU A 439 31.02 -4.09 -22.71
N ILE A 440 30.43 -3.92 -21.53
CA ILE A 440 29.17 -3.18 -21.35
C ILE A 440 29.31 -1.76 -21.90
N LYS A 441 30.44 -1.09 -21.62
CA LYS A 441 30.74 0.22 -22.20
C LYS A 441 30.87 0.15 -23.73
N ARG A 442 31.61 -0.82 -24.26
CA ARG A 442 31.82 -0.92 -25.71
C ARG A 442 30.55 -1.26 -26.48
N HIS A 443 29.71 -2.19 -25.99
CA HIS A 443 28.51 -2.63 -26.70
C HIS A 443 27.39 -1.58 -26.72
N TYR A 444 27.17 -0.88 -25.61
CA TYR A 444 26.04 0.05 -25.48
C TYR A 444 26.36 1.51 -25.82
N TYR A 445 27.61 1.97 -25.66
CA TYR A 445 28.01 3.31 -26.11
C TYR A 445 28.36 3.35 -27.60
N SER A 446 28.47 2.20 -28.28
CA SER A 446 28.60 2.13 -29.75
C SER A 446 27.25 2.13 -30.49
N TRP A 447 26.12 2.09 -29.78
CA TRP A 447 24.80 2.22 -30.41
C TRP A 447 24.48 3.71 -30.59
N PRO A 448 24.18 4.19 -31.81
CA PRO A 448 23.77 5.57 -32.01
C PRO A 448 22.49 5.79 -31.20
N ALA A 449 22.43 6.88 -30.43
CA ALA A 449 21.16 7.40 -29.96
C ALA A 449 20.30 7.68 -31.21
N TRP A 450 19.28 6.85 -31.43
CA TRP A 450 18.29 7.10 -32.46
C TRP A 450 17.55 8.39 -32.06
N LYS A 451 17.60 9.38 -32.97
CA LYS A 451 16.80 10.61 -32.94
C LYS A 451 15.33 10.31 -33.13
#